data_AF-A0A1Q3BTY0-F1
#
_entry.id   AF-A0A1Q3BTY0-F1
#
_cell.length_a   1.000
_cell.length_b   1.000
_cell.length_c   1.000
_cell.angle_alpha   90.00
_cell.angle_beta   90.00
_cell.angle_gamma   90.00
#
_symmetry.space_group_name_H-M   'P 1'
#
loop_
_entity.id
_entity.type
_entity.pdbx_description
1 polymer ?
#
loop_
_entity_poly.entity_id
_entity_poly.type
_entity_poly.pdbx_seq_one_letter_code
_entity_poly.pdbx_strand_id
1 'polypeptide(L)'
;MIYTAIDNFYLTDEQLENSPSRKDSIDESTETALRIYGCDLIQESGILLKFSQAVMATGQVLFHRFYCKKSFARFDVKIVAASCLWLASKLEESPRKARQVILVFHRIECRRENLPIEHLDLFSKKFSDLRIELSRTERHILKEMGFVCHVEHPHKFISNYLVTLETPTELTQEAWNLANDSLRTTLCVRFKSEVVACGVVYAAARRFQVPLPENPPWWKAFDAEKSGIDEVCRVLAHLYSLPKAQYIPVCKDGNPFTFSNKSLDSQSQPVLKEVPQSSPPADNDSTVLKTTSAVADIESGGSKGAMVKAAIDKLKDSKKSDDESKSITSVGEARDEPVPKSKSGHRMEGGSDRNKDRDRDKERDRERDRIKARDRDRGRDSDREREREEIERDRDRVKDRSHRSKDKAKDSGGYSEKSRHHSSRDRDYRSSSYSSREKDRLRHH
;
A
#
# COMPACT_ATOMS: atom_id res chain seq x y z
N MET A 1 -7.81 -22.77 -18.00
CA MET A 1 -8.22 -21.84 -16.93
C MET A 1 -9.19 -22.61 -16.03
N ILE A 2 -8.70 -23.29 -14.99
CA ILE A 2 -9.49 -24.25 -14.16
C ILE A 2 -9.84 -23.64 -12.77
N TYR A 3 -9.35 -22.43 -12.45
CA TYR A 3 -9.46 -21.83 -11.12
C TYR A 3 -10.78 -21.11 -10.80
N THR A 4 -11.75 -21.09 -11.71
CA THR A 4 -13.03 -20.36 -11.50
C THR A 4 -14.06 -21.14 -10.68
N ALA A 5 -13.80 -22.42 -10.35
CA ALA A 5 -14.82 -23.31 -9.75
C ALA A 5 -14.89 -23.26 -8.21
N ILE A 6 -13.99 -22.55 -7.52
CA ILE A 6 -14.00 -22.45 -6.05
C ILE A 6 -13.90 -20.97 -5.65
N ASP A 7 -14.95 -20.20 -5.95
CA ASP A 7 -15.02 -18.80 -5.53
C ASP A 7 -15.58 -18.68 -4.10
N ASN A 8 -14.88 -19.31 -3.15
CA ASN A 8 -15.23 -19.29 -1.72
C ASN A 8 -14.82 -17.97 -1.03
N PHE A 9 -14.74 -16.88 -1.79
CA PHE A 9 -14.30 -15.57 -1.29
C PHE A 9 -15.44 -14.57 -1.11
N TYR A 10 -16.62 -14.85 -1.66
CA TYR A 10 -17.81 -14.06 -1.41
C TYR A 10 -18.57 -14.58 -0.19
N LEU A 11 -18.83 -13.68 0.74
CA LEU A 11 -19.44 -13.93 2.03
C LEU A 11 -20.79 -13.25 2.10
N THR A 12 -21.74 -13.91 2.77
CA THR A 12 -23.02 -13.29 3.10
C THR A 12 -22.85 -12.29 4.25
N ASP A 13 -23.81 -11.38 4.39
CA ASP A 13 -23.80 -10.41 5.49
C ASP A 13 -23.84 -11.11 6.86
N GLU A 14 -24.59 -12.21 6.99
CA GLU A 14 -24.61 -13.04 8.21
C GLU A 14 -23.24 -13.64 8.56
N GLN A 15 -22.45 -14.02 7.55
CA GLN A 15 -21.09 -14.55 7.76
C GLN A 15 -20.12 -13.45 8.19
N LEU A 16 -20.32 -12.22 7.72
CA LEU A 16 -19.53 -11.06 8.12
C LEU A 16 -19.91 -10.56 9.52
N GLU A 17 -21.19 -10.61 9.89
CA GLU A 17 -21.65 -10.32 11.24
C GLU A 17 -21.09 -11.34 12.25
N ASN A 18 -20.97 -12.61 11.84
CA ASN A 18 -20.39 -13.68 12.65
C ASN A 18 -18.87 -13.87 12.42
N SER A 19 -18.13 -12.77 12.25
CA SER A 19 -16.70 -12.80 11.95
C SER A 19 -15.88 -13.52 13.04
N PRO A 20 -14.70 -14.09 12.71
CA PRO A 20 -13.78 -14.63 13.70
C PRO A 20 -13.37 -13.62 14.77
N SER A 21 -13.29 -12.33 14.40
CA SER A 21 -12.96 -11.24 15.33
C SER A 21 -14.09 -11.01 16.35
N ARG A 22 -15.37 -11.11 15.93
CA ARG A 22 -16.53 -11.05 16.84
C ARG A 22 -16.52 -12.18 17.85
N LYS A 23 -16.16 -13.39 17.40
CA LYS A 23 -16.02 -14.57 18.28
C LYS A 23 -14.92 -14.39 19.34
N ASP A 24 -13.89 -13.62 19.03
CA ASP A 24 -12.83 -13.26 19.98
C ASP A 24 -13.14 -11.97 20.79
N SER A 25 -14.38 -11.47 20.74
CA SER A 25 -14.91 -10.30 21.48
C SER A 25 -14.46 -8.93 20.98
N ILE A 26 -14.21 -8.77 19.67
CA ILE A 26 -13.94 -7.47 19.04
C ILE A 26 -15.23 -6.89 18.47
N ASP A 27 -15.57 -5.65 18.81
CA ASP A 27 -16.75 -4.94 18.33
C ASP A 27 -16.65 -4.51 16.85
N GLU A 28 -17.79 -4.18 16.24
CA GLU A 28 -17.88 -3.87 14.82
C GLU A 28 -17.20 -2.58 14.41
N SER A 29 -17.33 -1.55 15.22
CA SER A 29 -16.63 -0.29 15.00
C SER A 29 -15.12 -0.50 15.00
N THR A 30 -14.59 -1.24 15.97
CA THR A 30 -13.16 -1.54 16.09
C THR A 30 -12.68 -2.40 14.93
N GLU A 31 -13.41 -3.45 14.56
CA GLU A 31 -13.05 -4.28 13.41
C GLU A 31 -13.01 -3.46 12.11
N THR A 32 -14.00 -2.60 11.90
CA THR A 32 -14.08 -1.71 10.73
C THR A 32 -12.92 -0.71 10.73
N ALA A 33 -12.63 -0.09 11.87
CA ALA A 33 -11.52 0.83 12.03
C ALA A 33 -10.16 0.15 11.74
N LEU A 34 -9.95 -1.07 12.24
CA LEU A 34 -8.73 -1.83 12.00
C LEU A 34 -8.59 -2.26 10.54
N ARG A 35 -9.70 -2.61 9.88
CA ARG A 35 -9.71 -2.91 8.44
C ARG A 35 -9.26 -1.70 7.63
N ILE A 36 -9.87 -0.54 7.88
CA ILE A 36 -9.52 0.72 7.20
C ILE A 36 -8.06 1.08 7.50
N TYR A 37 -7.64 0.99 8.77
CA TYR A 37 -6.26 1.28 9.18
C TYR A 37 -5.23 0.40 8.45
N GLY A 38 -5.50 -0.90 8.30
CA GLY A 38 -4.64 -1.82 7.56
C GLY A 38 -4.59 -1.49 6.06
N CYS A 39 -5.73 -1.17 5.45
CA CYS A 39 -5.77 -0.74 4.06
C CYS A 39 -5.02 0.57 3.82
N ASP A 40 -5.10 1.52 4.76
CA ASP A 40 -4.34 2.77 4.71
C ASP A 40 -2.82 2.52 4.83
N LEU A 41 -2.40 1.57 5.69
CA LEU A 41 -0.99 1.16 5.77
C LEU A 41 -0.48 0.56 4.47
N ILE A 42 -1.28 -0.31 3.82
CA ILE A 42 -0.93 -0.93 2.54
C ILE A 42 -0.76 0.15 1.46
N GLN A 43 -1.68 1.10 1.38
CA GLN A 43 -1.63 2.19 0.40
C GLN A 43 -0.43 3.11 0.63
N GLU A 44 -0.22 3.60 1.86
CA GLU A 44 0.93 4.47 2.18
C GLU A 44 2.28 3.77 1.93
N SER A 45 2.38 2.49 2.32
CA SER A 45 3.58 1.69 2.11
C SER A 45 3.84 1.45 0.62
N GLY A 46 2.78 1.18 -0.14
CA GLY A 46 2.90 0.93 -1.58
C GLY A 46 3.36 2.16 -2.36
N ILE A 47 2.87 3.36 -1.99
CA ILE A 47 3.35 4.62 -2.54
C ILE A 47 4.86 4.81 -2.25
N LEU A 48 5.30 4.58 -1.01
CA LEU A 48 6.70 4.72 -0.62
C LEU A 48 7.61 3.67 -1.30
N LEU A 49 7.11 2.46 -1.55
CA LEU A 49 7.81 1.39 -2.28
C LEU A 49 7.72 1.53 -3.80
N LYS A 50 7.01 2.55 -4.30
CA LYS A 50 6.74 2.81 -5.72
C LYS A 50 6.10 1.61 -6.41
N PHE A 51 5.07 1.04 -5.77
CA PHE A 51 4.24 0.00 -6.36
C PHE A 51 3.17 0.58 -7.28
N SER A 52 2.71 -0.24 -8.23
CA SER A 52 1.53 0.09 -9.04
C SER A 52 0.25 0.01 -8.20
N GLN A 53 -0.83 0.64 -8.66
CA GLN A 53 -2.13 0.54 -7.99
C GLN A 53 -2.65 -0.89 -7.95
N ALA A 54 -2.34 -1.71 -8.96
CA ALA A 54 -2.71 -3.13 -8.99
C ALA A 54 -2.14 -3.91 -7.79
N VAL A 55 -0.87 -3.69 -7.45
CA VAL A 55 -0.21 -4.33 -6.28
C VAL A 55 -0.89 -3.92 -4.98
N MET A 56 -1.18 -2.63 -4.82
CA MET A 56 -1.82 -2.11 -3.61
C MET A 56 -3.25 -2.66 -3.47
N ALA A 57 -4.01 -2.71 -4.58
CA ALA A 57 -5.34 -3.28 -4.61
C ALA A 57 -5.33 -4.78 -4.27
N THR A 58 -4.43 -5.57 -4.88
CA THR A 58 -4.27 -7.00 -4.56
C THR A 58 -3.92 -7.20 -3.09
N GLY A 59 -3.03 -6.35 -2.53
CA GLY A 59 -2.70 -6.36 -1.10
C GLY A 59 -3.91 -6.13 -0.19
N GLN A 60 -4.75 -5.14 -0.50
CA GLN A 60 -5.96 -4.82 0.28
C GLN A 60 -7.01 -5.93 0.21
N VAL A 61 -7.22 -6.54 -0.96
CA VAL A 61 -8.15 -7.67 -1.10
C VAL A 61 -7.66 -8.89 -0.31
N LEU A 62 -6.37 -9.25 -0.42
CA LEU A 62 -5.79 -10.34 0.37
C LEU A 62 -5.93 -10.09 1.88
N PHE A 63 -5.72 -8.84 2.30
CA PHE A 63 -5.88 -8.42 3.69
C PHE A 63 -7.33 -8.59 4.17
N HIS A 64 -8.32 -8.13 3.41
CA HIS A 64 -9.73 -8.31 3.77
C HIS A 64 -10.12 -9.79 3.82
N ARG A 65 -9.73 -10.58 2.80
CA ARG A 65 -10.00 -12.03 2.75
C ARG A 65 -9.39 -12.77 3.93
N PHE A 66 -8.17 -12.41 4.34
CA PHE A 66 -7.51 -13.02 5.50
C PHE A 66 -8.30 -12.81 6.79
N TYR A 67 -8.71 -11.57 7.08
CA TYR A 67 -9.48 -11.23 8.29
C TYR A 67 -10.95 -11.68 8.25
N CYS A 68 -11.43 -12.23 7.14
CA CYS A 68 -12.71 -12.95 7.14
C CYS A 68 -12.56 -14.37 7.72
N LYS A 69 -11.35 -14.95 7.68
CA LYS A 69 -11.06 -16.29 8.20
C LYS A 69 -10.32 -16.27 9.53
N LYS A 70 -9.58 -15.19 9.82
CA LYS A 70 -8.80 -15.01 11.05
C LYS A 70 -9.23 -13.76 11.80
N SER A 71 -8.91 -13.75 13.08
CA SER A 71 -9.26 -12.70 14.03
C SER A 71 -8.13 -11.70 14.21
N PHE A 72 -8.48 -10.42 14.33
CA PHE A 72 -7.56 -9.35 14.73
C PHE A 72 -6.97 -9.55 16.14
N ALA A 73 -7.60 -10.37 16.98
CA ALA A 73 -7.08 -10.70 18.31
C ALA A 73 -5.86 -11.64 18.26
N ARG A 74 -5.64 -12.35 17.15
CA ARG A 74 -4.61 -13.38 17.00
C ARG A 74 -3.51 -13.00 16.02
N PHE A 75 -3.81 -12.12 15.08
CA PHE A 75 -2.87 -11.64 14.07
C PHE A 75 -2.89 -10.12 14.08
N ASP A 76 -1.73 -9.52 14.28
CA ASP A 76 -1.62 -8.06 14.32
C ASP A 76 -1.78 -7.44 12.93
N VAL A 77 -2.49 -6.31 12.89
CA VAL A 77 -2.81 -5.59 11.65
C VAL A 77 -1.56 -5.16 10.89
N LYS A 78 -0.52 -4.70 11.59
CA LYS A 78 0.67 -4.11 10.98
C LYS A 78 1.48 -5.18 10.24
N ILE A 79 1.71 -6.34 10.86
CA ILE A 79 2.46 -7.44 10.22
C ILE A 79 1.68 -8.10 9.09
N VAL A 80 0.36 -8.29 9.25
CA VAL A 80 -0.48 -8.85 8.18
C VAL A 80 -0.53 -7.90 7.00
N ALA A 81 -0.70 -6.59 7.20
CA ALA A 81 -0.65 -5.59 6.14
C ALA A 81 0.69 -5.64 5.37
N ALA A 82 1.82 -5.73 6.09
CA ALA A 82 3.14 -5.84 5.49
C ALA A 82 3.31 -7.13 4.66
N SER A 83 2.88 -8.27 5.21
CA SER A 83 2.94 -9.56 4.52
C SER A 83 2.00 -9.62 3.32
N CYS A 84 0.79 -9.05 3.41
CA CYS A 84 -0.14 -8.95 2.28
C CYS A 84 0.45 -8.13 1.14
N LEU A 85 1.03 -6.96 1.43
CA LEU A 85 1.66 -6.13 0.40
C LEU A 85 2.90 -6.80 -0.20
N TRP A 86 3.72 -7.46 0.62
CA TRP A 86 4.89 -8.19 0.15
C TRP A 86 4.50 -9.36 -0.75
N LEU A 87 3.49 -10.14 -0.36
CA LEU A 87 2.94 -11.23 -1.18
C LEU A 87 2.34 -10.69 -2.49
N ALA A 88 1.52 -9.63 -2.43
CA ALA A 88 0.92 -9.01 -3.61
C ALA A 88 1.99 -8.55 -4.63
N SER A 89 3.12 -8.01 -4.16
CA SER A 89 4.22 -7.62 -5.05
C SER A 89 4.79 -8.80 -5.85
N LYS A 90 4.76 -10.01 -5.29
CA LYS A 90 5.18 -11.23 -5.98
C LYS A 90 4.13 -11.73 -6.95
N LEU A 91 2.84 -11.62 -6.60
CA LEU A 91 1.73 -12.04 -7.45
C LEU A 91 1.56 -11.16 -8.69
N GLU A 92 1.85 -9.86 -8.58
CA GLU A 92 1.76 -8.87 -9.66
C GLU A 92 3.10 -8.66 -10.38
N GLU A 93 4.01 -9.64 -10.32
CA GLU A 93 5.30 -9.63 -11.03
C GLU A 93 6.16 -8.36 -10.81
N SER A 94 6.05 -7.75 -9.63
CA SER A 94 6.80 -6.55 -9.23
C SER A 94 7.47 -6.75 -7.86
N PRO A 95 8.24 -7.84 -7.65
CA PRO A 95 8.71 -8.23 -6.33
C PRO A 95 9.65 -7.19 -5.71
N ARG A 96 9.48 -6.94 -4.40
CA ARG A 96 10.44 -6.21 -3.57
C ARG A 96 11.07 -7.13 -2.53
N LYS A 97 12.27 -6.78 -2.10
CA LYS A 97 12.96 -7.48 -1.02
C LYS A 97 12.25 -7.23 0.31
N ALA A 98 12.16 -8.27 1.15
CA ALA A 98 11.60 -8.18 2.50
C ALA A 98 12.19 -7.01 3.31
N ARG A 99 13.51 -6.79 3.19
CA ARG A 99 14.20 -5.65 3.81
C ARG A 99 13.55 -4.31 3.50
N GLN A 100 13.21 -4.06 2.22
CA GLN A 100 12.64 -2.77 1.81
C GLN A 100 11.24 -2.57 2.41
N VAL A 101 10.43 -3.64 2.41
CA VAL A 101 9.09 -3.61 3.01
C VAL A 101 9.18 -3.29 4.51
N ILE A 102 10.02 -4.03 5.24
CA ILE A 102 10.20 -3.83 6.70
C ILE A 102 10.64 -2.39 7.02
N LEU A 103 11.61 -1.84 6.27
CA LEU A 103 12.10 -0.48 6.49
C LEU A 103 11.02 0.58 6.25
N VAL A 104 10.16 0.38 5.24
CA VAL A 104 9.05 1.30 4.96
C VAL A 104 7.99 1.24 6.04
N PHE A 105 7.59 0.03 6.49
CA PHE A 105 6.63 -0.13 7.58
C PHE A 105 7.16 0.45 8.90
N HIS A 106 8.44 0.23 9.22
CA HIS A 106 9.12 0.87 10.35
C HIS A 106 9.01 2.40 10.28
N ARG A 107 9.36 2.99 9.13
CA ARG A 107 9.32 4.44 8.93
C ARG A 107 7.90 5.00 9.07
N ILE A 108 6.89 4.30 8.55
CA ILE A 108 5.49 4.73 8.66
C ILE A 108 5.04 4.69 10.12
N GLU A 109 5.36 3.63 10.85
CA GLU A 109 5.01 3.52 12.27
C GLU A 109 5.66 4.62 13.10
N CYS A 110 6.97 4.85 12.94
CA CYS A 110 7.65 5.95 13.64
C CYS A 110 6.96 7.29 13.37
N ARG A 111 6.57 7.56 12.12
CA ARG A 111 5.85 8.79 11.76
C ARG A 111 4.48 8.88 12.42
N ARG A 112 3.69 7.80 12.38
CA ARG A 112 2.32 7.77 12.95
C ARG A 112 2.35 7.89 14.48
N GLU A 113 3.40 7.40 15.13
CA GLU A 113 3.60 7.47 16.58
C GLU A 113 4.39 8.71 17.04
N ASN A 114 4.70 9.65 16.14
CA ASN A 114 5.53 10.84 16.41
C ASN A 114 6.89 10.53 17.06
N LEU A 115 7.48 9.39 16.68
CA LEU A 115 8.80 8.97 17.13
C LEU A 115 9.88 9.49 16.18
N PRO A 116 11.14 9.67 16.67
CA PRO A 116 12.26 9.96 15.79
C PRO A 116 12.38 8.86 14.73
N ILE A 117 12.57 9.26 13.47
CA ILE A 117 12.75 8.32 12.36
C ILE A 117 14.19 7.81 12.41
N GLU A 118 14.44 6.88 13.33
CA GLU A 118 15.71 6.20 13.46
C GLU A 118 15.89 5.15 12.36
N HIS A 119 17.15 4.89 12.00
CA HIS A 119 17.46 3.82 11.07
C HIS A 119 17.35 2.47 11.78
N LEU A 120 16.52 1.57 11.25
CA LEU A 120 16.49 0.19 11.72
C LEU A 120 17.78 -0.51 11.32
N ASP A 121 18.59 -0.90 12.29
CA ASP A 121 19.82 -1.65 12.06
C ASP A 121 19.50 -3.03 11.46
N LEU A 122 20.10 -3.31 10.31
CA LEU A 122 19.90 -4.53 9.53
C LEU A 122 20.58 -5.76 10.15
N PHE A 123 21.60 -5.54 10.99
CA PHE A 123 22.30 -6.60 11.70
C PHE A 123 21.69 -6.86 13.09
N SER A 124 20.69 -6.07 13.47
CA SER A 124 20.01 -6.25 14.74
C SER A 124 19.22 -7.56 14.77
N LYS A 125 19.15 -8.16 15.97
CA LYS A 125 18.26 -9.31 16.24
C LYS A 125 16.81 -8.98 15.87
N LYS A 126 16.37 -7.76 16.16
CA LYS A 126 15.03 -7.28 15.86
C LYS A 126 14.71 -7.32 14.36
N PHE A 127 15.60 -6.84 13.49
CA PHE A 127 15.37 -6.93 12.05
C PHE A 127 15.26 -8.39 11.58
N SER A 128 16.08 -9.27 12.14
CA SER A 128 16.03 -10.70 11.85
C SER A 128 14.69 -11.32 12.28
N ASP A 129 14.22 -11.00 13.49
CA ASP A 129 12.93 -11.45 14.01
C ASP A 129 11.76 -10.94 13.15
N LEU A 130 11.77 -9.65 12.77
CA LEU A 130 10.78 -9.06 11.86
C LEU A 130 10.76 -9.76 10.49
N ARG A 131 11.92 -10.12 9.94
CA ARG A 131 12.02 -10.84 8.66
C ARG A 131 11.45 -12.26 8.76
N ILE A 132 11.70 -12.95 9.87
CA ILE A 132 11.14 -14.28 10.15
C ILE A 132 9.62 -14.17 10.27
N GLU A 133 9.12 -13.20 11.04
CA GLU A 133 7.69 -13.03 11.27
C GLU A 133 6.93 -12.61 9.99
N LEU A 134 7.53 -11.75 9.16
CA LEU A 134 6.98 -11.40 7.84
C LEU A 134 6.81 -12.65 6.96
N SER A 135 7.83 -13.52 6.95
CA SER A 135 7.83 -14.76 6.16
C SER A 135 6.86 -15.81 6.73
N ARG A 136 6.75 -15.88 8.06
CA ARG A 136 5.80 -16.74 8.76
C ARG A 136 4.36 -16.31 8.48
N THR A 137 4.08 -15.02 8.58
CA THR A 137 2.75 -14.45 8.34
C THR A 137 2.33 -14.62 6.87
N GLU A 138 3.24 -14.41 5.92
CA GLU A 138 2.97 -14.73 4.51
C GLU A 138 2.54 -16.18 4.31
N ARG A 139 3.25 -17.14 4.93
CA ARG A 139 2.89 -18.55 4.85
C ARG A 139 1.49 -18.83 5.41
N HIS A 140 1.10 -18.14 6.49
CA HIS A 140 -0.26 -18.24 7.03
C HIS A 140 -1.29 -17.71 6.04
N ILE A 141 -1.04 -16.55 5.43
CA ILE A 141 -1.94 -15.97 4.41
C ILE A 141 -2.15 -16.98 3.27
N LEU A 142 -1.08 -17.53 2.70
CA LEU A 142 -1.16 -18.54 1.62
C LEU A 142 -1.95 -19.78 2.02
N LYS A 143 -1.72 -20.29 3.24
CA LYS A 143 -2.43 -21.46 3.79
C LYS A 143 -3.93 -21.20 3.92
N GLU A 144 -4.33 -20.05 4.47
CA GLU A 144 -5.74 -19.70 4.65
C GLU A 144 -6.47 -19.43 3.34
N MET A 145 -5.73 -18.98 2.33
CA MET A 145 -6.24 -18.77 0.97
C MET A 145 -6.27 -20.06 0.14
N GLY A 146 -5.74 -21.18 0.65
CA GLY A 146 -5.60 -22.42 -0.12
C GLY A 146 -4.76 -22.25 -1.39
N PHE A 147 -3.81 -21.30 -1.38
CA PHE A 147 -3.02 -20.87 -2.55
C PHE A 147 -3.84 -20.28 -3.72
N VAL A 148 -5.14 -20.05 -3.54
CA VAL A 148 -5.97 -19.34 -4.52
C VAL A 148 -5.87 -17.84 -4.24
N CYS A 149 -4.82 -17.22 -4.76
CA CYS A 149 -4.51 -15.80 -4.53
C CYS A 149 -4.85 -14.91 -5.74
N HIS A 150 -5.58 -15.43 -6.73
CA HIS A 150 -6.05 -14.62 -7.85
C HIS A 150 -7.08 -13.59 -7.35
N VAL A 151 -6.89 -12.35 -7.79
CA VAL A 151 -7.77 -11.23 -7.47
C VAL A 151 -8.12 -10.52 -8.77
N GLU A 152 -9.42 -10.32 -8.98
CA GLU A 152 -9.94 -9.47 -10.03
C GLU A 152 -10.41 -8.16 -9.41
N HIS A 153 -10.01 -7.03 -9.99
CA HIS A 153 -10.27 -5.70 -9.45
C HIS A 153 -11.39 -4.98 -10.22
N PRO A 154 -12.22 -4.15 -9.56
CA PRO A 154 -13.27 -3.39 -10.24
C PRO A 154 -12.72 -2.46 -11.32
N HIS A 155 -11.49 -1.96 -11.14
CA HIS A 155 -10.79 -1.09 -12.10
C HIS A 155 -10.73 -1.63 -13.53
N LYS A 156 -10.68 -2.96 -13.69
CA LYS A 156 -10.63 -3.61 -15.00
C LYS A 156 -11.89 -3.34 -15.84
N PHE A 157 -13.03 -3.13 -15.19
CA PHE A 157 -14.34 -2.99 -15.85
C PHE A 157 -14.73 -1.54 -16.12
N ILE A 158 -14.24 -0.59 -15.32
CA ILE A 158 -14.66 0.82 -15.32
C ILE A 158 -14.62 1.43 -16.72
N SER A 159 -13.47 1.34 -17.40
CA SER A 159 -13.31 1.96 -18.73
C SER A 159 -14.28 1.38 -19.76
N ASN A 160 -14.49 0.05 -19.75
CA ASN A 160 -15.41 -0.59 -20.68
C ASN A 160 -16.86 -0.16 -20.41
N TYR A 161 -17.25 -0.07 -19.13
CA TYR A 161 -18.60 0.33 -18.75
C TYR A 161 -18.87 1.78 -19.13
N LEU A 162 -17.94 2.70 -18.85
CA LEU A 162 -18.10 4.12 -19.17
C LEU A 162 -18.20 4.37 -20.69
N VAL A 163 -17.40 3.66 -21.50
CA VAL A 163 -17.48 3.73 -22.96
C VAL A 163 -18.80 3.17 -23.47
N THR A 164 -19.25 2.04 -22.94
CA THR A 164 -20.53 1.41 -23.32
C THR A 164 -21.73 2.30 -22.97
N LEU A 165 -21.63 3.09 -21.89
CA LEU A 165 -22.67 4.02 -21.45
C LEU A 165 -22.56 5.41 -22.10
N GLU A 166 -21.61 5.61 -23.02
CA GLU A 166 -21.36 6.89 -23.70
C GLU A 166 -21.18 8.07 -22.71
N THR A 167 -20.57 7.79 -21.57
CA THR A 167 -20.42 8.78 -20.49
C THR A 167 -19.23 9.73 -20.71
N PRO A 168 -19.26 10.95 -20.13
CA PRO A 168 -18.15 11.89 -20.24
C PRO A 168 -16.86 11.34 -19.64
N THR A 169 -15.73 11.66 -20.26
CA THR A 169 -14.42 11.12 -19.84
C THR A 169 -14.00 11.56 -18.44
N GLU A 170 -14.53 12.68 -17.96
CA GLU A 170 -14.32 13.24 -16.62
C GLU A 170 -14.81 12.29 -15.52
N LEU A 171 -15.83 11.46 -15.79
CA LEU A 171 -16.35 10.48 -14.83
C LEU A 171 -15.36 9.34 -14.59
N THR A 172 -14.43 9.10 -15.53
CA THR A 172 -13.46 8.00 -15.45
C THR A 172 -12.58 8.13 -14.22
N GLN A 173 -12.03 9.33 -13.99
CA GLN A 173 -11.15 9.57 -12.86
C GLN A 173 -11.92 9.45 -11.53
N GLU A 174 -13.15 9.93 -11.49
CA GLU A 174 -13.98 9.85 -10.28
C GLU A 174 -14.38 8.41 -9.95
N ALA A 175 -14.83 7.65 -10.95
CA ALA A 175 -15.13 6.24 -10.79
C ALA A 175 -13.90 5.45 -10.34
N TRP A 176 -12.72 5.79 -10.87
CA TRP A 176 -11.44 5.19 -10.46
C TRP A 176 -11.07 5.51 -9.00
N ASN A 177 -11.30 6.75 -8.57
CA ASN A 177 -11.08 7.17 -7.18
C ASN A 177 -12.03 6.42 -6.23
N LEU A 178 -13.32 6.35 -6.57
CA LEU A 178 -14.33 5.60 -5.83
C LEU A 178 -13.99 4.10 -5.76
N ALA A 179 -13.44 3.53 -6.84
CA ALA A 179 -12.96 2.16 -6.85
C ALA A 179 -11.78 1.94 -5.89
N ASN A 180 -10.84 2.89 -5.81
CA ASN A 180 -9.76 2.84 -4.81
C ASN A 180 -10.32 2.92 -3.38
N ASP A 181 -11.30 3.78 -3.13
CA ASP A 181 -11.92 3.92 -1.82
C ASP A 181 -12.72 2.67 -1.42
N SER A 182 -13.35 2.00 -2.40
CA SER A 182 -14.09 0.75 -2.15
C SER A 182 -13.21 -0.36 -1.57
N LEU A 183 -11.90 -0.38 -1.89
CA LEU A 183 -10.93 -1.34 -1.38
C LEU A 183 -10.57 -1.14 0.10
N ARG A 184 -11.03 -0.06 0.73
CA ARG A 184 -10.92 0.17 2.18
C ARG A 184 -12.08 -0.50 2.95
N THR A 185 -13.01 -1.12 2.23
CA THR A 185 -14.24 -1.71 2.77
C THR A 185 -14.35 -3.20 2.41
N THR A 186 -15.34 -3.89 2.99
CA THR A 186 -15.59 -5.32 2.73
C THR A 186 -16.28 -5.60 1.38
N LEU A 187 -16.46 -4.60 0.51
CA LEU A 187 -17.12 -4.80 -0.80
C LEU A 187 -16.42 -5.88 -1.65
N CYS A 188 -15.09 -5.96 -1.60
CA CYS A 188 -14.30 -6.95 -2.36
C CYS A 188 -14.47 -8.42 -1.90
N VAL A 189 -15.16 -8.64 -0.78
CA VAL A 189 -15.52 -9.98 -0.27
C VAL A 189 -17.03 -10.19 -0.19
N ARG A 190 -17.84 -9.21 -0.59
CA ARG A 190 -19.31 -9.28 -0.62
C ARG A 190 -19.84 -9.36 -2.04
N PHE A 191 -19.22 -8.60 -2.94
CA PHE A 191 -19.67 -8.43 -4.31
C PHE A 191 -18.56 -8.74 -5.29
N LYS A 192 -18.94 -9.28 -6.45
CA LYS A 192 -18.03 -9.43 -7.58
C LYS A 192 -17.57 -8.07 -8.09
N SER A 193 -16.40 -8.03 -8.69
CA SER A 193 -15.76 -6.80 -9.15
C SER A 193 -16.57 -6.06 -10.22
N GLU A 194 -17.37 -6.76 -11.02
CA GLU A 194 -18.34 -6.22 -11.96
C GLU A 194 -19.41 -5.38 -11.23
N VAL A 195 -19.98 -5.92 -10.16
CA VAL A 195 -21.03 -5.24 -9.38
C VAL A 195 -20.47 -4.02 -8.65
N VAL A 196 -19.26 -4.14 -8.08
CA VAL A 196 -18.56 -3.00 -7.46
C VAL A 196 -18.26 -1.92 -8.50
N ALA A 197 -17.84 -2.31 -9.71
CA ALA A 197 -17.61 -1.38 -10.81
C ALA A 197 -18.91 -0.65 -11.23
N CYS A 198 -20.04 -1.35 -11.33
CA CYS A 198 -21.33 -0.71 -11.56
C CYS A 198 -21.69 0.29 -10.43
N GLY A 199 -21.47 -0.09 -9.18
CA GLY A 199 -21.73 0.77 -8.02
C GLY A 199 -20.91 2.07 -8.03
N VAL A 200 -19.61 2.00 -8.32
CA VAL A 200 -18.76 3.20 -8.38
C VAL A 200 -19.04 4.07 -9.61
N VAL A 201 -19.38 3.47 -10.75
CA VAL A 201 -19.82 4.21 -11.95
C VAL A 201 -21.15 4.92 -11.67
N TYR A 202 -22.10 4.25 -11.02
CA TYR A 202 -23.36 4.86 -10.61
C TYR A 202 -23.12 6.04 -9.65
N ALA A 203 -22.30 5.84 -8.61
CA ALA A 203 -21.96 6.90 -7.66
C ALA A 203 -21.26 8.10 -8.35
N ALA A 204 -20.34 7.85 -9.27
CA ALA A 204 -19.68 8.89 -10.06
C ALA A 204 -20.68 9.66 -10.93
N ALA A 205 -21.54 8.96 -11.67
CA ALA A 205 -22.56 9.58 -12.50
C ALA A 205 -23.52 10.46 -11.68
N ARG A 206 -23.90 10.02 -10.47
CA ARG A 206 -24.73 10.79 -9.55
C ARG A 206 -24.03 12.07 -9.06
N ARG A 207 -22.72 12.02 -8.79
CA ARG A 207 -21.92 13.21 -8.41
C ARG A 207 -21.83 14.24 -9.54
N PHE A 208 -21.69 13.76 -10.77
CA PHE A 208 -21.61 14.60 -11.98
C PHE A 208 -22.98 14.94 -12.59
N GLN A 209 -24.08 14.48 -11.99
CA GLN A 209 -25.45 14.67 -12.49
C GLN A 209 -25.65 14.17 -13.93
N VAL A 210 -24.95 13.10 -14.31
CA VAL A 210 -25.08 12.46 -15.61
C VAL A 210 -26.26 11.47 -15.56
N PRO A 211 -27.28 11.63 -16.41
CA PRO A 211 -28.38 10.68 -16.49
C PRO A 211 -27.88 9.38 -17.14
N LEU A 212 -28.12 8.25 -16.48
CA LEU A 212 -27.82 6.93 -17.02
C LEU A 212 -29.08 6.26 -17.59
N PRO A 213 -28.98 5.36 -18.57
CA PRO A 213 -30.15 4.72 -19.18
C PRO A 213 -30.94 3.85 -18.18
N GLU A 214 -32.23 4.13 -18.03
CA GLU A 214 -33.10 3.35 -17.12
C GLU A 214 -34.00 2.33 -17.84
N ASN A 215 -34.16 2.44 -19.17
CA ASN A 215 -35.04 1.57 -19.97
C ASN A 215 -34.33 1.08 -21.25
N PRO A 216 -33.87 -0.19 -21.31
CA PRO A 216 -33.76 -1.11 -20.19
C PRO A 216 -32.72 -0.62 -19.16
N PRO A 217 -32.81 -1.04 -17.88
CA PRO A 217 -31.88 -0.59 -16.87
C PRO A 217 -30.45 -0.98 -17.21
N TRP A 218 -29.56 0.01 -17.30
CA TRP A 218 -28.21 -0.17 -17.85
C TRP A 218 -27.37 -1.23 -17.13
N TRP A 219 -27.54 -1.38 -15.82
CA TRP A 219 -26.79 -2.34 -14.99
C TRP A 219 -27.07 -3.80 -15.35
N LYS A 220 -28.22 -4.10 -15.98
CA LYS A 220 -28.53 -5.45 -16.45
C LYS A 220 -27.62 -5.90 -17.59
N ALA A 221 -27.04 -4.97 -18.35
CA ALA A 221 -26.08 -5.29 -19.40
C ALA A 221 -24.72 -5.75 -18.84
N PHE A 222 -24.49 -5.55 -17.54
CA PHE A 222 -23.24 -5.87 -16.85
C PHE A 222 -23.44 -6.94 -15.75
N ASP A 223 -24.52 -7.71 -15.83
CA ASP A 223 -24.87 -8.77 -14.86
C ASP A 223 -24.92 -8.29 -13.39
N ALA A 224 -25.29 -7.02 -13.18
CA ALA A 224 -25.44 -6.42 -11.86
C ALA A 224 -26.92 -6.23 -11.49
N GLU A 225 -27.19 -6.24 -10.19
CA GLU A 225 -28.51 -5.92 -9.63
C GLU A 225 -28.54 -4.53 -8.99
N LYS A 226 -29.70 -3.88 -9.02
CA LYS A 226 -29.88 -2.55 -8.42
C LYS A 226 -29.59 -2.56 -6.90
N SER A 227 -30.02 -3.62 -6.22
CA SER A 227 -29.73 -3.87 -4.79
C SER A 227 -28.23 -3.82 -4.49
N GLY A 228 -27.40 -4.48 -5.31
CA GLY A 228 -25.95 -4.48 -5.16
C GLY A 228 -25.33 -3.10 -5.41
N ILE A 229 -25.83 -2.36 -6.41
CA ILE A 229 -25.38 -0.99 -6.71
C ILE A 229 -25.71 -0.03 -5.57
N ASP A 230 -26.94 -0.08 -5.06
CA ASP A 230 -27.40 0.74 -3.94
C ASP A 230 -26.57 0.44 -2.68
N GLU A 231 -26.26 -0.84 -2.44
CA GLU A 231 -25.43 -1.29 -1.33
C GLU A 231 -23.97 -0.80 -1.42
N VAL A 232 -23.36 -0.88 -2.61
CA VAL A 232 -22.00 -0.31 -2.84
C VAL A 232 -22.00 1.19 -2.52
N CYS A 233 -23.01 1.93 -2.99
CA CYS A 233 -23.13 3.36 -2.72
C CYS A 233 -23.32 3.66 -1.23
N ARG A 234 -24.15 2.86 -0.53
CA ARG A 234 -24.38 2.99 0.90
C ARG A 234 -23.10 2.76 1.71
N VAL A 235 -22.34 1.72 1.36
CA VAL A 235 -21.06 1.42 2.03
C VAL A 235 -20.02 2.52 1.79
N LEU A 236 -19.92 3.06 0.57
CA LEU A 236 -19.04 4.19 0.27
C LEU A 236 -19.46 5.47 1.01
N ALA A 237 -20.76 5.77 1.04
CA ALA A 237 -21.28 6.90 1.81
C ALA A 237 -20.97 6.76 3.32
N HIS A 238 -21.11 5.55 3.86
CA HIS A 238 -20.73 5.26 5.23
C HIS A 238 -19.23 5.44 5.45
N LEU A 239 -18.37 4.93 4.57
CA LEU A 239 -16.91 5.13 4.65
C LEU A 239 -16.54 6.62 4.74
N TYR A 240 -17.18 7.48 3.96
CA TYR A 240 -16.92 8.92 3.99
C TYR A 240 -17.45 9.64 5.25
N SER A 241 -18.37 9.02 5.99
CA SER A 241 -18.86 9.53 7.27
C SER A 241 -17.95 9.20 8.46
N LEU A 242 -17.03 8.24 8.30
CA LEU A 242 -16.18 7.77 9.38
C LEU A 242 -14.98 8.72 9.63
N PRO A 243 -14.53 8.83 10.90
CA PRO A 243 -13.31 9.55 11.21
C PRO A 243 -12.08 8.81 10.66
N LYS A 244 -10.94 9.51 10.63
CA LYS A 244 -9.66 8.91 10.24
C LYS A 244 -9.34 7.71 11.15
N ALA A 245 -9.13 6.55 10.54
CA ALA A 245 -8.84 5.32 11.27
C ALA A 245 -7.52 5.41 12.06
N GLN A 246 -7.56 4.95 13.30
CA GLN A 246 -6.41 4.86 14.20
C GLN A 246 -6.14 3.40 14.57
N TYR A 247 -4.91 3.09 14.97
CA TYR A 247 -4.57 1.76 15.44
C TYR A 247 -5.20 1.54 16.83
N ILE A 248 -5.91 0.43 16.97
CA ILE A 248 -6.50 0.00 18.24
C ILE A 248 -5.83 -1.33 18.62
N PRO A 249 -5.09 -1.40 19.75
CA PRO A 249 -4.44 -2.63 20.17
C PRO A 249 -5.49 -3.63 20.65
N VAL A 250 -5.62 -4.76 19.93
CA VAL A 250 -6.59 -5.83 20.24
C VAL A 250 -5.94 -7.22 20.33
N CYS A 251 -4.65 -7.34 20.02
CA CYS A 251 -3.96 -8.63 19.98
C CYS A 251 -3.74 -9.16 21.42
N LYS A 252 -4.18 -10.41 21.68
CA LYS A 252 -4.16 -11.02 23.03
C LYS A 252 -2.78 -11.52 23.47
N ASP A 253 -1.84 -11.69 22.53
CA ASP A 253 -0.49 -12.21 22.79
C ASP A 253 0.44 -11.13 23.37
N GLY A 254 0.07 -10.55 24.52
CA GLY A 254 0.95 -9.90 25.51
C GLY A 254 1.77 -8.66 25.11
N ASN A 255 2.03 -8.41 23.83
CA ASN A 255 2.73 -7.23 23.32
C ASN A 255 2.18 -6.88 21.93
N PRO A 256 1.74 -5.63 21.70
CA PRO A 256 1.41 -5.17 20.36
C PRO A 256 2.63 -5.37 19.44
N PHE A 257 2.43 -6.00 18.29
CA PHE A 257 3.50 -6.12 17.31
C PHE A 257 3.94 -4.70 16.89
N THR A 258 5.23 -4.45 16.90
CA THR A 258 5.79 -3.16 16.51
C THR A 258 7.02 -3.34 15.64
N PHE A 259 7.10 -2.55 14.57
CA PHE A 259 8.33 -2.36 13.81
C PHE A 259 9.24 -1.35 14.53
N SER A 260 8.73 -0.45 15.37
CA SER A 260 9.46 0.60 16.12
C SER A 260 10.19 0.08 17.37
N ASN A 261 11.22 0.80 17.83
CA ASN A 261 12.15 0.37 18.90
C ASN A 261 11.61 0.44 20.33
N LYS A 262 10.33 0.76 20.54
CA LYS A 262 9.75 0.79 21.90
C LYS A 262 9.59 -0.64 22.46
N SER A 263 10.30 -0.94 23.55
CA SER A 263 9.75 -1.81 24.61
C SER A 263 8.74 -0.98 25.42
N LEU A 264 7.59 -1.57 25.75
CA LEU A 264 6.49 -0.88 26.40
C LEU A 264 6.73 -0.80 27.93
N ASP A 265 7.62 0.08 28.38
CA ASP A 265 7.75 0.47 29.80
C ASP A 265 7.24 1.90 30.03
N SER A 266 6.12 2.27 29.39
CA SER A 266 5.49 3.57 29.60
C SER A 266 4.00 3.55 29.27
N GLN A 267 3.24 2.77 30.04
CA GLN A 267 1.82 3.07 30.29
C GLN A 267 1.52 2.97 31.79
N SER A 268 2.18 3.82 32.58
CA SER A 268 1.54 4.39 33.77
C SER A 268 0.95 5.73 33.35
N GLN A 269 -0.37 5.80 33.23
CA GLN A 269 -1.10 7.07 33.14
C GLN A 269 -0.63 8.02 34.27
N PRO A 270 -0.52 9.33 34.04
CA PRO A 270 -0.65 10.27 35.14
C PRO A 270 -2.14 10.31 35.50
N VAL A 271 -2.53 9.47 36.45
CA VAL A 271 -3.74 9.69 37.24
C VAL A 271 -3.55 11.04 37.93
N LEU A 272 -4.45 11.99 37.63
CA LEU A 272 -4.65 13.18 38.45
C LEU A 272 -4.94 12.70 39.87
N LYS A 273 -3.94 12.72 40.74
CA LYS A 273 -4.13 12.56 42.18
C LYS A 273 -4.75 13.85 42.70
N GLU A 274 -6.07 13.82 42.86
CA GLU A 274 -6.73 14.62 43.90
C GLU A 274 -6.04 14.33 45.23
N VAL A 275 -5.62 15.40 45.90
CA VAL A 275 -5.10 15.35 47.26
C VAL A 275 -6.29 15.49 48.20
N PRO A 276 -6.59 14.50 49.06
CA PRO A 276 -7.47 14.71 50.20
C PRO A 276 -6.62 15.12 51.41
N GLN A 277 -6.83 16.33 51.92
CA GLN A 277 -6.34 16.74 53.24
C GLN A 277 -7.48 16.68 54.25
N SER A 278 -7.31 15.85 55.28
CA SER A 278 -8.02 15.90 56.56
C SER A 278 -6.96 15.96 57.66
N SER A 279 -6.87 16.99 58.49
CA SER A 279 -7.57 17.15 59.79
C SER A 279 -6.78 18.20 60.66
N PRO A 280 -7.17 18.56 61.90
CA PRO A 280 -8.22 19.52 62.28
C PRO A 280 -7.67 20.61 63.29
N PRO A 281 -8.44 21.21 64.24
CA PRO A 281 -8.85 22.63 64.23
C PRO A 281 -8.33 23.47 65.42
N ALA A 282 -8.49 24.81 65.36
CA ALA A 282 -8.69 25.66 66.54
C ALA A 282 -9.20 27.07 66.16
N ASP A 283 -10.45 27.31 66.58
CA ASP A 283 -11.02 28.50 67.23
C ASP A 283 -10.97 29.93 66.64
N ASN A 284 -12.16 30.53 66.80
CA ASN A 284 -12.51 31.95 66.94
C ASN A 284 -12.56 32.78 65.64
N ASP A 285 -13.56 33.63 65.42
CA ASP A 285 -14.84 33.88 66.07
C ASP A 285 -15.67 34.69 65.04
N SER A 286 -16.97 34.58 65.19
CA SER A 286 -18.09 35.32 64.62
C SER A 286 -17.80 36.70 64.00
N THR A 287 -18.47 36.97 62.87
CA THR A 287 -19.59 37.95 62.76
C THR A 287 -19.91 38.10 61.27
N VAL A 288 -21.10 37.79 60.72
CA VAL A 288 -22.50 38.17 60.99
C VAL A 288 -23.04 38.82 59.71
N LEU A 289 -24.09 38.20 59.16
CA LEU A 289 -25.21 38.80 58.41
C LEU A 289 -24.88 39.47 57.05
N LYS A 290 -25.71 39.43 56.01
CA LYS A 290 -27.14 39.13 55.87
C LYS A 290 -27.46 39.08 54.36
N THR A 291 -28.40 38.19 53.99
CA THR A 291 -29.64 38.41 53.19
C THR A 291 -29.64 39.56 52.16
N THR A 292 -30.14 39.46 50.92
CA THR A 292 -31.42 38.95 50.36
C THR A 292 -31.32 39.23 48.83
N SER A 293 -31.79 38.39 47.90
CA SER A 293 -33.17 38.37 47.31
C SER A 293 -33.66 39.79 46.90
N ALA A 294 -34.23 40.12 45.74
CA ALA A 294 -34.77 39.44 44.57
C ALA A 294 -35.31 40.51 43.58
N VAL A 295 -35.13 40.31 42.27
CA VAL A 295 -36.17 40.37 41.20
C VAL A 295 -36.79 41.72 40.70
N ALA A 296 -36.88 41.81 39.36
CA ALA A 296 -37.81 42.56 38.46
C ALA A 296 -37.63 44.10 38.31
N ASP A 297 -37.85 44.79 37.18
CA ASP A 297 -37.99 44.49 35.74
C ASP A 297 -38.12 45.85 34.98
N ILE A 298 -37.89 45.83 33.66
CA ILE A 298 -38.42 46.74 32.58
C ILE A 298 -37.71 48.07 32.17
N GLU A 299 -37.19 48.00 30.93
CA GLU A 299 -37.10 48.92 29.75
C GLU A 299 -36.32 50.25 29.73
N SER A 300 -35.33 50.33 28.83
CA SER A 300 -35.35 51.22 27.64
C SER A 300 -34.12 51.02 26.72
N GLY A 301 -34.38 50.78 25.42
CA GLY A 301 -33.65 51.42 24.31
C GLY A 301 -32.33 50.83 23.77
N GLY A 302 -32.36 50.36 22.51
CA GLY A 302 -31.28 50.68 21.54
C GLY A 302 -30.41 49.53 20.99
N SER A 303 -30.88 48.92 19.90
CA SER A 303 -30.14 48.43 18.72
C SER A 303 -28.72 47.84 18.86
N LYS A 304 -28.59 46.54 18.57
CA LYS A 304 -27.58 45.97 17.64
C LYS A 304 -28.01 44.58 17.16
N GLY A 305 -28.63 44.54 15.99
CA GLY A 305 -28.95 43.33 15.25
C GLY A 305 -27.79 42.90 14.34
N ALA A 306 -27.61 41.58 14.28
CA ALA A 306 -27.23 40.73 13.15
C ALA A 306 -26.26 41.27 12.07
N MET A 307 -25.19 40.52 11.82
CA MET A 307 -24.94 39.88 10.51
C MET A 307 -23.59 39.14 10.50
N VAL A 308 -23.64 37.81 10.36
CA VAL A 308 -22.62 37.05 9.63
C VAL A 308 -23.33 36.47 8.41
N LYS A 309 -23.23 37.19 7.28
CA LYS A 309 -23.66 36.71 5.97
C LYS A 309 -22.72 37.29 4.90
N ALA A 310 -22.15 36.37 4.12
CA ALA A 310 -21.64 36.50 2.73
C ALA A 310 -20.36 37.31 2.41
N ALA A 311 -19.35 36.59 1.90
CA ALA A 311 -18.44 36.92 0.77
C ALA A 311 -17.45 35.73 0.67
N ILE A 312 -17.38 34.82 -0.31
CA ILE A 312 -17.48 34.81 -1.78
C ILE A 312 -16.48 35.73 -2.50
N ASP A 313 -15.59 35.05 -3.23
CA ASP A 313 -14.80 35.41 -4.41
C ASP A 313 -13.76 36.53 -4.35
N LYS A 314 -12.50 36.12 -4.55
CA LYS A 314 -11.63 36.54 -5.67
C LYS A 314 -10.24 35.94 -5.50
N LEU A 315 -9.77 35.21 -6.50
CA LEU A 315 -8.36 35.20 -6.94
C LEU A 315 -8.25 34.45 -8.28
N LYS A 316 -8.39 35.19 -9.38
CA LYS A 316 -7.80 34.82 -10.67
C LYS A 316 -7.38 36.09 -11.43
N ASP A 317 -6.19 36.00 -12.00
CA ASP A 317 -5.55 36.81 -13.04
C ASP A 317 -5.09 38.24 -12.73
N SER A 318 -3.76 38.42 -12.71
CA SER A 318 -3.10 39.47 -13.51
C SER A 318 -1.62 39.14 -13.74
N LYS A 319 -1.21 39.17 -15.00
CA LYS A 319 0.14 38.96 -15.54
C LYS A 319 0.63 40.28 -16.16
N LYS A 320 1.93 40.59 -15.97
CA LYS A 320 2.75 41.70 -16.54
C LYS A 320 2.42 43.10 -16.01
N SER A 321 3.36 44.03 -15.78
CA SER A 321 4.72 44.27 -16.30
C SER A 321 5.59 44.94 -15.22
N ASP A 322 6.91 45.02 -15.41
CA ASP A 322 7.66 46.30 -15.42
C ASP A 322 9.18 46.05 -15.58
N ASP A 323 9.75 46.71 -16.57
CA ASP A 323 11.20 46.86 -16.82
C ASP A 323 11.42 48.31 -17.28
N GLU A 324 12.31 49.03 -16.59
CA GLU A 324 13.07 50.21 -17.03
C GLU A 324 14.08 50.54 -15.91
N SER A 325 15.35 50.89 -16.12
CA SER A 325 15.88 51.80 -17.14
C SER A 325 17.43 51.80 -17.14
N LYS A 326 18.03 52.06 -18.31
CA LYS A 326 19.13 53.03 -18.47
C LYS A 326 19.31 53.45 -19.94
N SER A 327 19.32 54.77 -20.10
CA SER A 327 19.30 55.64 -21.28
C SER A 327 20.65 55.82 -21.99
N ILE A 328 20.66 56.23 -23.29
CA ILE A 328 21.03 57.59 -23.79
C ILE A 328 21.21 57.68 -25.34
N THR A 329 20.50 58.64 -25.95
CA THR A 329 20.76 59.49 -27.17
C THR A 329 20.95 58.84 -28.57
N SER A 330 20.53 59.38 -29.72
CA SER A 330 19.95 60.68 -30.13
C SER A 330 19.52 60.64 -31.63
N VAL A 331 18.34 61.21 -31.92
CA VAL A 331 17.96 62.15 -33.03
C VAL A 331 18.10 61.76 -34.53
N GLY A 332 16.97 61.96 -35.26
CA GLY A 332 16.89 62.40 -36.69
C GLY A 332 16.32 61.35 -37.66
N GLU A 333 15.02 61.41 -38.07
CA GLU A 333 14.48 61.99 -39.34
C GLU A 333 15.18 61.50 -40.63
N ALA A 334 14.56 61.14 -41.76
CA ALA A 334 13.20 60.91 -42.24
C ALA A 334 13.33 60.24 -43.66
N ARG A 335 12.33 59.41 -44.03
CA ARG A 335 11.74 59.12 -45.38
C ARG A 335 12.59 59.15 -46.69
N ASP A 336 12.56 58.07 -47.49
CA ASP A 336 11.79 57.91 -48.76
C ASP A 336 12.29 56.72 -49.66
N GLU A 337 11.38 55.78 -49.98
CA GLU A 337 10.94 55.23 -51.31
C GLU A 337 11.95 54.93 -52.50
N PRO A 338 11.61 54.13 -53.56
CA PRO A 338 12.22 52.80 -53.80
C PRO A 338 12.65 52.43 -55.27
N VAL A 339 13.00 51.13 -55.50
CA VAL A 339 12.93 50.30 -56.77
C VAL A 339 14.11 50.44 -57.81
N PRO A 340 14.44 49.49 -58.75
CA PRO A 340 14.77 48.03 -58.74
C PRO A 340 15.98 47.56 -59.64
N LYS A 341 16.17 46.22 -59.74
CA LYS A 341 16.87 45.34 -60.76
C LYS A 341 18.38 45.08 -60.49
N SER A 342 18.93 43.85 -60.55
CA SER A 342 18.86 42.82 -61.61
C SER A 342 19.43 41.44 -61.16
N LYS A 343 19.51 40.48 -62.10
CA LYS A 343 19.47 39.00 -62.01
C LYS A 343 20.76 38.23 -61.61
N SER A 344 20.53 36.90 -61.39
CA SER A 344 21.42 35.71 -61.43
C SER A 344 21.95 35.24 -60.05
N GLY A 345 22.08 33.97 -59.69
CA GLY A 345 21.81 32.66 -60.30
C GLY A 345 22.49 31.56 -59.44
N HIS A 346 21.69 30.61 -58.93
CA HIS A 346 22.02 29.24 -58.45
C HIS A 346 23.02 28.90 -57.30
N ARG A 347 22.45 28.20 -56.29
CA ARG A 347 22.91 27.00 -55.54
C ARG A 347 23.98 27.10 -54.43
N MET A 348 23.55 26.90 -53.18
CA MET A 348 23.88 25.77 -52.28
C MET A 348 23.63 26.18 -50.81
N GLU A 349 22.47 25.85 -50.23
CA GLU A 349 22.32 25.76 -48.77
C GLU A 349 21.49 24.51 -48.43
N GLY A 350 22.15 23.50 -47.87
CA GLY A 350 21.54 22.24 -47.46
C GLY A 350 22.43 21.43 -46.52
N GLY A 351 23.28 22.11 -45.74
CA GLY A 351 24.31 21.48 -44.90
C GLY A 351 24.14 21.64 -43.39
N SER A 352 23.28 22.55 -42.92
CA SER A 352 23.18 22.86 -41.49
C SER A 352 22.25 21.89 -40.72
N ASP A 353 21.08 21.57 -41.28
CA ASP A 353 20.08 20.74 -40.56
C ASP A 353 20.49 19.26 -40.48
N ARG A 354 21.13 18.72 -41.53
CA ARG A 354 21.61 17.32 -41.53
C ARG A 354 22.67 17.04 -40.46
N ASN A 355 23.47 18.04 -40.06
CA ASN A 355 24.47 17.86 -39.01
C ASN A 355 23.83 17.89 -37.61
N LYS A 356 22.83 18.75 -37.38
CA LYS A 356 22.09 18.79 -36.11
C LYS A 356 21.33 17.49 -35.83
N ASP A 357 20.70 16.90 -36.84
CA ASP A 357 19.99 15.63 -36.66
C ASP A 357 20.96 14.47 -36.40
N ARG A 358 22.12 14.47 -37.07
CA ARG A 358 23.16 13.45 -36.86
C ARG A 358 23.79 13.50 -35.47
N ASP A 359 23.91 14.69 -34.89
CA ASP A 359 24.44 14.84 -33.53
C ASP A 359 23.39 14.49 -32.45
N ARG A 360 22.10 14.78 -32.71
CA ARG A 360 20.99 14.30 -31.86
C ARG A 360 20.87 12.78 -31.85
N ASP A 361 21.04 12.13 -32.99
CA ASP A 361 20.99 10.65 -33.05
C ASP A 361 22.18 10.02 -32.30
N LYS A 362 23.38 10.61 -32.39
CA LYS A 362 24.54 10.17 -31.60
C LYS A 362 24.34 10.36 -30.09
N GLU A 363 23.65 11.40 -29.65
CA GLU A 363 23.32 11.58 -28.22
C GLU A 363 22.31 10.54 -27.73
N ARG A 364 21.29 10.23 -28.53
CA ARG A 364 20.31 9.18 -28.22
C ARG A 364 20.95 7.80 -28.13
N ASP A 365 21.89 7.48 -29.00
CA ASP A 365 22.62 6.20 -28.96
C ASP A 365 23.49 6.09 -27.70
N ARG A 366 24.18 7.17 -27.32
CA ARG A 366 24.97 7.21 -26.07
C ARG A 366 24.10 7.08 -24.83
N GLU A 367 22.90 7.66 -24.83
CA GLU A 367 21.96 7.52 -23.72
C GLU A 367 21.41 6.09 -23.63
N ARG A 368 21.07 5.48 -24.78
CA ARG A 368 20.66 4.08 -24.87
C ARG A 368 21.74 3.12 -24.34
N ASP A 369 23.01 3.38 -24.64
CA ASP A 369 24.11 2.56 -24.15
C ASP A 369 24.37 2.75 -22.65
N ARG A 370 24.18 3.97 -22.11
CA ARG A 370 24.23 4.23 -20.65
C ARG A 370 23.10 3.50 -19.91
N ILE A 371 21.90 3.43 -20.48
CA ILE A 371 20.78 2.68 -19.90
C ILE A 371 21.08 1.17 -19.91
N LYS A 372 21.57 0.62 -21.03
CA LYS A 372 21.98 -0.78 -21.12
C LYS A 372 23.10 -1.14 -20.14
N ALA A 373 24.08 -0.26 -19.92
CA ALA A 373 25.14 -0.47 -18.95
C ALA A 373 24.58 -0.50 -17.50
N ARG A 374 23.69 0.44 -17.16
CA ARG A 374 23.03 0.48 -15.85
C ARG A 374 22.16 -0.76 -15.60
N ASP A 375 21.48 -1.27 -16.62
CA ASP A 375 20.65 -2.48 -16.48
C ASP A 375 21.49 -3.75 -16.35
N ARG A 376 22.67 -3.81 -17.00
CA ARG A 376 23.64 -4.89 -16.79
C ARG A 376 24.23 -4.89 -15.38
N ASP A 377 24.59 -3.72 -14.84
CA ASP A 377 25.10 -3.62 -13.46
C ASP A 377 24.02 -3.99 -12.42
N ARG A 378 22.76 -3.58 -12.65
CA ARG A 378 21.63 -4.01 -11.80
C ARG A 378 21.38 -5.51 -11.85
N GLY A 379 21.52 -6.14 -13.02
CA GLY A 379 21.43 -7.59 -13.16
C GLY A 379 22.52 -8.30 -12.36
N ARG A 380 23.76 -7.81 -12.45
CA ARG A 380 24.92 -8.40 -11.76
C ARG A 380 24.83 -8.30 -10.23
N ASP A 381 24.29 -7.20 -9.70
CA ASP A 381 24.05 -7.06 -8.27
C ASP A 381 22.90 -7.95 -7.79
N SER A 382 21.85 -8.09 -8.61
CA SER A 382 20.74 -9.02 -8.34
C SER A 382 21.20 -10.47 -8.29
N ASP A 383 22.08 -10.90 -9.20
CA ASP A 383 22.61 -12.27 -9.23
C ASP A 383 23.50 -12.56 -8.00
N ARG A 384 24.38 -11.62 -7.63
CA ARG A 384 25.23 -11.73 -6.43
C ARG A 384 24.43 -11.82 -5.13
N GLU A 385 23.31 -11.10 -5.03
CA GLU A 385 22.43 -11.21 -3.87
C GLU A 385 21.62 -12.51 -3.87
N ARG A 386 21.22 -13.00 -5.05
CA ARG A 386 20.55 -14.30 -5.18
C ARG A 386 21.45 -15.44 -4.72
N GLU A 387 22.73 -15.41 -5.10
CA GLU A 387 23.76 -16.35 -4.61
C GLU A 387 23.93 -16.25 -3.08
N ARG A 388 23.94 -15.04 -2.50
CA ARG A 388 24.01 -14.87 -1.04
C ARG A 388 22.79 -15.45 -0.33
N GLU A 389 21.59 -15.22 -0.85
CA GLU A 389 20.36 -15.79 -0.29
C GLU A 389 20.34 -17.32 -0.40
N GLU A 390 20.91 -17.89 -1.45
CA GLU A 390 21.02 -19.34 -1.61
C GLU A 390 22.00 -19.94 -0.60
N ILE A 391 23.15 -19.30 -0.38
CA ILE A 391 24.12 -19.68 0.66
C ILE A 391 23.49 -19.58 2.07
N GLU A 392 22.68 -18.55 2.33
CA GLU A 392 21.96 -18.41 3.60
C GLU A 392 20.92 -19.53 3.79
N ARG A 393 20.12 -19.83 2.76
CA ARG A 393 19.14 -20.93 2.80
C ARG A 393 19.81 -22.28 3.04
N ASP A 394 20.98 -22.53 2.46
CA ASP A 394 21.72 -23.76 2.68
C ASP A 394 22.33 -23.83 4.09
N ARG A 395 22.80 -22.71 4.65
CA ARG A 395 23.22 -22.66 6.06
C ARG A 395 22.06 -22.99 7.01
N ASP A 396 20.88 -22.48 6.74
CA ASP A 396 19.70 -22.77 7.57
C ASP A 396 19.27 -24.24 7.46
N ARG A 397 19.34 -24.83 6.27
CA ARG A 397 19.12 -26.29 6.08
C ARG A 397 20.13 -27.14 6.84
N VAL A 398 21.40 -26.72 6.90
CA VAL A 398 22.45 -27.42 7.67
C VAL A 398 22.19 -27.31 9.16
N LYS A 399 21.77 -26.14 9.66
CA LYS A 399 21.38 -25.96 11.07
C LYS A 399 20.18 -26.83 11.44
N ASP A 400 19.13 -26.87 10.62
CA ASP A 400 17.96 -27.71 10.84
C ASP A 400 18.31 -29.21 10.88
N ARG A 401 19.22 -29.66 10.00
CA ARG A 401 19.74 -31.03 10.04
C ARG A 401 20.54 -31.32 11.31
N SER A 402 21.33 -30.36 11.79
CA SER A 402 22.09 -30.47 13.03
C SER A 402 21.18 -30.47 14.27
N HIS A 403 20.07 -29.74 14.26
CA HIS A 403 19.09 -29.79 15.35
C HIS A 403 18.41 -31.15 15.39
N ARG A 404 17.96 -31.66 14.24
CA ARG A 404 17.36 -33.00 14.14
C ARG A 404 18.31 -34.13 14.54
N SER A 405 19.62 -34.02 14.27
CA SER A 405 20.58 -35.05 14.71
C SER A 405 20.85 -34.99 16.21
N LYS A 406 20.81 -33.80 16.81
CA LYS A 406 21.02 -33.59 18.25
C LYS A 406 19.82 -34.04 19.08
N ASP A 407 18.61 -33.88 18.56
CA ASP A 407 17.38 -34.42 19.17
C ASP A 407 17.36 -35.95 19.08
N LYS A 408 17.77 -36.51 17.94
CA LYS A 408 17.88 -37.98 17.78
C LYS A 408 18.95 -38.61 18.68
N ALA A 409 20.00 -37.87 19.04
CA ALA A 409 21.03 -38.31 19.98
C ALA A 409 20.60 -38.19 21.46
N LYS A 410 19.61 -37.35 21.78
CA LYS A 410 19.03 -37.26 23.13
C LYS A 410 18.03 -38.38 23.42
N ASP A 411 17.33 -38.87 22.40
CA ASP A 411 16.37 -39.98 22.55
C ASP A 411 17.04 -41.37 22.57
N SER A 412 18.35 -41.47 22.28
CA SER A 412 19.11 -42.73 22.30
C SER A 412 20.12 -42.81 23.45
N GLY A 413 19.73 -42.36 24.65
CA GLY A 413 20.53 -42.44 25.87
C GLY A 413 20.21 -43.67 26.71
N GLY A 414 20.79 -44.83 26.36
CA GLY A 414 20.73 -46.02 27.21
C GLY A 414 21.61 -47.15 26.67
N TYR A 415 22.53 -47.62 27.51
CA TYR A 415 23.51 -48.70 27.35
C TYR A 415 24.93 -48.34 26.89
N SER A 416 25.80 -48.31 27.90
CA SER A 416 27.25 -48.42 27.83
C SER A 416 27.66 -49.85 27.48
N GLU A 417 28.59 -50.02 26.53
CA GLU A 417 29.67 -51.00 26.70
C GLU A 417 30.91 -50.69 25.83
N LYS A 418 32.06 -51.20 26.29
CA LYS A 418 33.43 -50.84 25.94
C LYS A 418 33.94 -51.43 24.61
N SER A 419 34.87 -50.67 24.02
CA SER A 419 36.07 -51.01 23.24
C SER A 419 36.05 -52.11 22.16
N ARG A 420 36.64 -51.79 21.00
CA ARG A 420 37.81 -52.50 20.41
C ARG A 420 38.32 -51.81 19.15
N HIS A 421 39.64 -51.58 19.13
CA HIS A 421 40.42 -51.35 17.91
C HIS A 421 40.41 -52.60 17.02
N HIS A 422 40.33 -52.43 15.70
CA HIS A 422 41.07 -53.28 14.76
C HIS A 422 41.43 -52.53 13.48
N SER A 423 42.66 -52.79 13.04
CA SER A 423 43.31 -52.31 11.82
C SER A 423 43.34 -53.39 10.74
N SER A 424 43.79 -53.00 9.54
CA SER A 424 44.14 -53.83 8.36
C SER A 424 42.92 -54.29 7.52
N ARG A 425 42.96 -54.42 6.19
CA ARG A 425 44.01 -54.34 5.16
C ARG A 425 43.34 -54.44 3.77
N ASP A 426 43.98 -53.83 2.76
CA ASP A 426 44.10 -54.20 1.33
C ASP A 426 42.90 -54.72 0.51
N ARG A 427 42.61 -54.03 -0.62
CA ARG A 427 42.88 -54.58 -1.97
C ARG A 427 42.67 -53.57 -3.10
N ASP A 428 43.73 -53.39 -3.88
CA ASP A 428 43.77 -52.77 -5.19
C ASP A 428 42.88 -53.47 -6.23
N TYR A 429 42.36 -52.70 -7.20
CA TYR A 429 42.35 -53.12 -8.61
C TYR A 429 42.39 -51.89 -9.53
N ARG A 430 43.45 -51.84 -10.36
CA ARG A 430 43.69 -50.86 -11.42
C ARG A 430 43.13 -51.38 -12.76
N SER A 431 42.71 -50.41 -13.59
CA SER A 431 42.95 -50.30 -15.05
C SER A 431 41.88 -50.71 -16.07
N SER A 432 41.83 -49.87 -17.13
CA SER A 432 41.38 -50.09 -18.52
C SER A 432 39.86 -50.16 -18.78
N SER A 433 39.29 -49.59 -19.86
CA SER A 433 39.83 -48.93 -21.04
C SER A 433 38.73 -48.21 -21.83
N TYR A 434 39.17 -47.21 -22.60
CA TYR A 434 38.51 -46.56 -23.74
C TYR A 434 37.83 -47.55 -24.71
N SER A 435 36.65 -47.20 -25.24
CA SER A 435 36.24 -47.61 -26.59
C SER A 435 35.18 -46.68 -27.16
N SER A 436 35.59 -46.01 -28.24
CA SER A 436 34.83 -45.19 -29.16
C SER A 436 34.10 -46.06 -30.19
N ARG A 437 32.86 -45.67 -30.57
CA ARG A 437 32.34 -45.89 -31.92
C ARG A 437 31.11 -45.04 -32.23
N GLU A 438 31.33 -43.99 -33.00
CA GLU A 438 30.33 -43.40 -33.91
C GLU A 438 29.97 -44.42 -35.01
N LYS A 439 28.68 -44.52 -35.37
CA LYS A 439 28.12 -44.24 -36.71
C LYS A 439 26.70 -44.79 -36.87
N ASP A 440 25.94 -44.08 -37.71
CA ASP A 440 24.71 -44.44 -38.41
C ASP A 440 23.40 -44.33 -37.59
N ARG A 441 22.35 -43.60 -37.99
CA ARG A 441 21.88 -43.20 -39.32
C ARG A 441 21.01 -41.94 -39.27
N LEU A 442 21.23 -41.09 -40.27
CA LEU A 442 20.29 -40.10 -40.81
C LEU A 442 19.31 -40.78 -41.79
N ARG A 443 18.14 -40.12 -41.98
CA ARG A 443 17.14 -40.21 -43.08
C ARG A 443 15.95 -41.17 -42.91
N HIS A 444 14.77 -40.56 -42.72
CA HIS A 444 13.60 -40.48 -43.62
C HIS A 444 12.48 -39.82 -42.76
N HIS A 445 11.67 -38.85 -43.20
CA HIS A 445 11.42 -38.21 -44.47
C HIS A 445 10.82 -36.84 -44.22
#